data_AF-G7ZBH6-F1
#
_entry.id   AF-G7ZBH6-F1
#
_cell.length_a   1.000
_cell.length_b   1.000
_cell.length_c   1.000
_cell.angle_alpha   90.00
_cell.angle_beta   90.00
_cell.angle_gamma   90.00
#
_symmetry.space_group_name_H-M   'P 1'
#
loop_
_entity.id
_entity.type
_entity.pdbx_description
1 polymer ?
#
loop_
_entity_poly.entity_id
_entity_poly.type
_entity_poly.pdbx_seq_one_letter_code
_entity_poly.pdbx_strand_id
1 'polypeptide(L)'
;MPVQLGTLSRRRPDRQFRLDLGDPPHTARHRPVQPQREGDALYRAVQALRAAGHRVYRCGALHRVDERLLTTADLIRMRHADPRCRQLEGEQ
;
A
#
# COMPACT_ATOMS: atom_id res chain seq x y z
N MET A 1 -60.05 0.99 -34.50
CA MET A 1 -59.47 2.31 -34.87
C MET A 1 -58.02 2.36 -34.39
N PRO A 2 -57.09 2.92 -35.18
CA PRO A 2 -55.66 2.56 -35.14
C PRO A 2 -54.79 3.47 -34.26
N VAL A 3 -53.67 2.86 -33.84
CA VAL A 3 -52.36 3.34 -33.37
C VAL A 3 -52.11 4.85 -33.35
N GLN A 4 -51.68 5.39 -32.19
CA GLN A 4 -50.60 6.39 -32.17
C GLN A 4 -49.59 6.09 -31.05
N LEU A 5 -48.50 5.46 -31.50
CA LEU A 5 -47.27 5.19 -30.78
C LEU A 5 -46.61 6.54 -30.44
N GLY A 6 -46.86 7.04 -29.23
CA GLY A 6 -46.20 8.23 -28.69
C GLY A 6 -44.70 7.97 -28.59
N THR A 7 -43.96 8.54 -29.54
CA THR A 7 -42.51 8.48 -29.66
C THR A 7 -41.82 8.80 -28.34
N LEU A 8 -41.09 7.81 -27.82
CA LEU A 8 -40.15 7.97 -26.71
C LEU A 8 -39.11 9.03 -27.09
N SER A 9 -39.32 10.25 -26.61
CA SER A 9 -38.34 11.32 -26.74
C SER A 9 -37.16 10.98 -25.84
N ARG A 10 -36.15 10.31 -26.41
CA ARG A 10 -34.85 10.02 -25.79
C ARG A 10 -34.29 11.34 -25.24
N ARG A 11 -34.37 11.54 -23.93
CA ARG A 11 -33.59 12.58 -23.24
C ARG A 11 -32.12 12.28 -23.50
N ARG A 12 -31.45 13.13 -24.29
CA ARG A 12 -30.00 13.13 -24.43
C ARG A 12 -29.37 13.42 -23.06
N PRO A 13 -28.53 12.56 -22.48
CA PRO A 13 -27.72 12.92 -21.34
C PRO A 13 -26.37 13.44 -21.86
N ASP A 14 -26.35 14.62 -22.49
CA ASP A 14 -25.09 15.16 -23.03
C ASP A 14 -24.95 16.66 -22.83
N ARG A 15 -25.17 17.08 -21.58
CA ARG A 15 -24.55 18.29 -21.05
C ARG A 15 -23.85 17.93 -19.76
N GLN A 16 -22.74 17.21 -19.90
CA GLN A 16 -21.69 17.25 -18.90
C GLN A 16 -21.21 18.70 -18.87
N PHE A 17 -21.59 19.45 -17.82
CA PHE A 17 -20.97 20.73 -17.53
C PHE A 17 -19.49 20.45 -17.30
N ARG A 18 -18.63 20.81 -18.26
CA ARG A 18 -17.18 20.83 -18.02
C ARG A 18 -16.96 21.90 -16.96
N LEU A 19 -16.70 21.47 -15.72
CA LEU A 19 -16.12 22.34 -14.72
C LEU A 19 -14.77 22.78 -15.27
N ASP A 20 -14.65 24.06 -15.60
CA ASP A 20 -13.37 24.68 -15.88
C ASP A 20 -12.63 24.80 -14.54
N LEU A 21 -11.74 23.84 -14.30
CA LEU A 21 -10.96 23.75 -13.07
C LEU A 21 -9.73 24.68 -13.08
N GLY A 22 -9.58 25.50 -14.14
CA GLY A 22 -8.38 26.31 -14.38
C GLY A 22 -7.14 25.45 -14.57
N ASP A 23 -6.01 26.10 -14.84
CA ASP A 23 -4.72 25.42 -14.73
C ASP A 23 -4.49 25.04 -13.26
N PRO A 24 -4.26 23.76 -12.93
CA PRO A 24 -3.94 23.38 -11.57
C PRO A 24 -2.71 24.19 -11.15
N PRO A 25 -2.72 24.80 -9.94
CA PRO A 25 -1.57 25.55 -9.47
C PRO A 25 -0.34 24.67 -9.60
N HIS A 26 0.77 25.26 -10.06
CA HIS A 26 2.05 24.58 -10.23
C HIS A 26 2.59 24.21 -8.83
N THR A 27 1.95 23.21 -8.19
CA THR A 27 2.29 22.77 -6.84
C THR A 27 3.64 22.10 -6.93
N ALA A 28 4.61 22.74 -6.29
CA ALA A 28 5.95 22.29 -5.93
C ALA A 28 6.36 20.94 -6.53
N ARG A 29 7.32 21.02 -7.47
CA ARG A 29 8.10 19.90 -8.02
C ARG A 29 8.22 18.77 -7.00
N HIS A 30 7.76 17.57 -7.38
CA HIS A 30 7.90 16.33 -6.62
C HIS A 30 9.35 16.20 -6.13
N ARG A 31 9.59 16.59 -4.88
CA ARG A 31 10.89 16.43 -4.23
C ARG A 31 10.96 14.95 -3.86
N PRO A 32 11.96 14.18 -4.32
CA PRO A 32 12.10 12.81 -3.87
C PRO A 32 12.22 12.83 -2.35
N VAL A 33 11.22 12.28 -1.67
CA VAL A 33 11.27 12.03 -0.24
C VAL A 33 12.43 11.07 -0.03
N GLN A 34 13.40 11.46 0.79
CA GLN A 34 14.50 10.54 1.11
C GLN A 34 13.91 9.25 1.68
N PRO A 35 14.35 8.07 1.20
CA PRO A 35 13.89 6.81 1.76
C PRO A 35 14.16 6.83 3.26
N GLN A 36 13.09 6.70 4.03
CA GLN A 36 13.13 6.76 5.48
C GLN A 36 13.85 5.49 5.93
N ARG A 37 15.12 5.62 6.36
CA ARG A 37 16.02 4.48 6.68
C ARG A 37 15.41 3.45 7.63
N GLU A 38 14.57 3.92 8.56
CA GLU A 38 13.82 3.06 9.48
C GLU A 38 12.81 2.17 8.77
N GLY A 39 12.16 2.69 7.71
CA GLY A 39 11.27 1.92 6.84
C GLY A 39 12.01 0.82 6.09
N ASP A 40 13.21 1.10 5.59
CA ASP A 40 14.03 0.10 4.88
C ASP A 40 14.48 -1.05 5.81
N ALA A 41 14.91 -0.72 7.02
CA ALA A 41 15.34 -1.72 8.01
C ALA A 41 14.17 -2.61 8.45
N LEU A 42 13.01 -2.01 8.71
CA LEU A 42 11.78 -2.75 9.01
C LEU A 42 11.39 -3.66 7.84
N TYR A 43 11.39 -3.13 6.62
CA TYR A 43 11.01 -3.89 5.43
C TYR A 43 11.90 -5.12 5.23
N ARG A 44 13.23 -4.96 5.36
CA ARG A 44 14.17 -6.09 5.30
C ARG A 44 13.91 -7.12 6.40
N ALA A 45 13.64 -6.68 7.62
CA ALA A 45 13.35 -7.58 8.72
C ALA A 45 12.06 -8.38 8.51
N VAL A 46 11.00 -7.74 8.01
CA VAL A 46 9.73 -8.41 7.66
C VAL A 46 9.96 -9.44 6.55
N GLN A 47 10.71 -9.09 5.50
CA GLN A 47 11.00 -10.02 4.40
C GLN A 47 11.78 -11.24 4.87
N ALA A 48 12.86 -11.03 5.64
CA ALA A 48 13.67 -12.13 6.17
C ALA A 48 12.85 -13.06 7.07
N LEU A 49 12.02 -12.51 7.97
CA LEU A 49 11.16 -13.31 8.84
C LEU A 49 10.13 -14.12 8.05
N ARG A 50 9.53 -13.54 7.00
CA ARG A 50 8.62 -14.28 6.12
C ARG A 50 9.32 -15.40 5.37
N ALA A 51 10.53 -15.15 4.87
CA ALA A 51 11.34 -16.15 4.19
C ALA A 51 11.76 -17.29 5.15
N ALA A 52 11.98 -16.99 6.43
CA ALA A 52 12.18 -17.97 7.49
C ALA A 52 10.90 -18.74 7.89
N GLY A 53 9.74 -18.37 7.32
CA GLY A 53 8.45 -19.05 7.50
C GLY A 53 7.53 -18.41 8.54
N HIS A 54 7.88 -17.26 9.11
CA HIS A 54 7.03 -16.56 10.08
C HIS A 54 5.90 -15.79 9.41
N ARG A 55 4.72 -15.78 10.05
CA ARG A 55 3.58 -14.99 9.60
C ARG A 55 3.63 -13.59 10.21
N VAL A 56 3.99 -12.59 9.41
CA VAL A 56 4.13 -11.20 9.89
C VAL A 56 3.00 -10.32 9.38
N TYR A 57 2.23 -9.74 10.30
CA TYR A 57 1.14 -8.80 10.03
C TYR A 57 1.37 -7.47 10.74
N ARG A 58 0.97 -6.38 10.10
CA ARG A 58 0.98 -5.05 10.72
C ARG A 58 -0.27 -4.86 11.55
N CYS A 59 -0.11 -4.47 12.81
CA CYS A 59 -1.19 -4.15 13.75
C CYS A 59 -0.98 -2.73 14.30
N GLY A 60 -1.30 -1.72 13.49
CA GLY A 60 -1.13 -0.31 13.84
C GLY A 60 0.34 0.07 14.02
N ALA A 61 0.72 0.41 15.26
CA ALA A 61 2.09 0.76 15.66
C ALA A 61 2.96 -0.46 16.00
N LEU A 62 2.35 -1.65 16.11
CA LEU A 62 3.01 -2.91 16.44
C LEU A 62 2.92 -3.90 15.27
N HIS A 63 3.65 -5.00 15.38
CA HIS A 63 3.69 -6.08 14.40
C HIS A 63 3.33 -7.39 15.08
N ARG A 64 2.38 -8.13 14.53
CA ARG A 64 2.07 -9.48 14.96
C ARG A 64 2.92 -10.46 14.16
N VAL A 65 3.76 -11.21 14.85
CA VAL A 65 4.58 -12.29 14.29
C VAL A 65 4.07 -13.59 14.88
N ASP A 66 3.45 -14.42 14.04
CA ASP A 66 2.67 -15.59 14.43
C ASP A 66 1.60 -15.20 15.48
N GLU A 67 1.82 -15.58 16.75
CA GLU A 67 0.92 -15.27 17.87
C GLU A 67 1.47 -14.18 18.81
N ARG A 68 2.62 -13.58 18.49
CA ARG A 68 3.30 -12.60 19.34
C ARG A 68 3.16 -11.20 18.79
N LEU A 69 2.88 -10.24 19.67
CA LEU A 69 2.87 -8.82 19.32
C LEU A 69 4.22 -8.19 19.68
N LEU A 70 4.89 -7.61 18.70
CA LEU A 70 6.26 -7.09 18.81
C LEU A 70 6.31 -5.63 18.36
N THR A 71 7.20 -4.86 18.99
CA THR A 71 7.57 -3.54 18.47
C THR A 71 8.44 -3.68 17.21
N THR A 72 8.58 -2.60 16.45
CA THR A 72 9.52 -2.57 15.30
C THR A 72 10.94 -2.92 15.74
N ALA A 73 11.39 -2.44 16.90
CA ALA A 73 12.72 -2.75 17.42
C ALA A 73 12.87 -4.24 17.78
N ASP A 74 11.85 -4.84 18.40
CA ASP A 74 11.86 -6.26 18.75
C ASP A 74 11.82 -7.15 17.52
N LEU A 75 11.06 -6.75 16.49
CA LEU A 75 11.01 -7.47 15.21
C LEU A 75 12.39 -7.47 14.53
N ILE A 76 13.08 -6.33 14.52
CA ILE A 76 14.46 -6.25 14.00
C ILE A 76 15.41 -7.12 14.83
N ARG A 77 15.31 -7.11 16.16
CA ARG A 77 16.12 -7.97 17.03
C ARG A 77 15.84 -9.46 16.78
N MET A 78 14.57 -9.84 16.60
CA MET A 78 14.16 -11.21 16.30
C MET A 78 14.80 -11.68 14.98
N ARG A 79 14.77 -10.86 13.93
CA ARG A 79 15.46 -11.16 12.67
C ARG A 79 16.96 -11.47 12.88
N HIS A 80 17.64 -10.71 13.74
CA HIS A 80 19.06 -10.96 14.03
C HIS A 80 19.31 -12.18 14.91
N ALA A 81 18.36 -12.54 15.76
CA ALA A 81 18.43 -13.69 16.65
C ALA A 81 18.03 -15.01 15.96
N ASP A 82 17.19 -14.95 14.92
CA ASP A 82 16.72 -16.13 14.20
C ASP A 82 17.80 -16.67 13.25
N PRO A 83 18.33 -17.88 13.48
CA PRO A 83 19.35 -18.48 12.63
C PRO A 83 18.84 -18.75 11.21
N ARG A 84 17.52 -18.97 11.02
CA ARG A 84 16.92 -19.21 9.70
C ARG A 84 16.94 -17.95 8.84
N CYS A 85 16.76 -16.79 9.47
CA CYS A 85 16.89 -15.50 8.81
C CYS A 85 18.32 -15.22 8.34
N ARG A 86 19.35 -15.68 9.07
CA ARG A 86 20.76 -15.50 8.69
C ARG A 86 21.20 -16.38 7.52
N GLN A 87 20.72 -17.62 7.45
CA GLN A 87 21.08 -18.55 6.38
C GLN A 87 20.65 -18.04 5.00
N LEU A 88 19.48 -17.39 4.94
CA LEU A 88 18.91 -16.86 3.69
C LEU A 88 19.63 -15.60 3.15
N GLU A 89 20.46 -14.94 3.96
CA GLU A 89 21.28 -13.80 3.52
C GLU A 89 22.62 -14.21 2.90
N GLY A 90 23.05 -15.46 3.12
CA GLY A 90 24.32 -15.99 2.61
C GLY A 90 24.25 -16.62 1.22
N GLU A 91 23.05 -16.75 0.64
CA GLU A 91 22.81 -17.35 -0.68
C GLU A 91 22.58 -16.32 -1.80
N GLN A 92 22.94 -15.04 -1.59
CA GLN A 92 22.82 -13.97 -2.59
C GLN A 92 24.17 -13.39 -3.03
#